data_AF-A0A016W5J1-F1
#
_entry.id   AF-A0A016W5J1-F1
#
_cell.length_a   1.000
_cell.length_b   1.000
_cell.length_c   1.000
_cell.angle_alpha   90.00
_cell.angle_beta   90.00
_cell.angle_gamma   90.00
#
_symmetry.space_group_name_H-M   'P 1'
#
loop_
_entity.id
_entity.type
_entity.pdbx_description
1 polymer ?
#
loop_
_entity_poly.entity_id
_entity_poly.type
_entity_poly.pdbx_seq_one_letter_code
_entity_poly.pdbx_strand_id
1 'polypeptide(L)'
;MIFSFQATLLALQAISAKSKSCNATDEVVKAVKEIWKAGAAKQENQQKIADNDFFSQMANSKTNGIGCSYNWCTGQLFSVCVYNQDGSAATNLYTNGADGETCATCPAGSTCVEGLCDVALTPEAPTSTICTNAANTDAKWITDDFRKTAVGMHNYYRRLLATGWAEDKKLGYAKWAASLPELASEMFLQFVI
;
A
#
# COMPACT_ATOMS: atom_id res chain seq x y z
N MET A 1 -14.21 -1.19 7.82
CA MET A 1 -13.16 -2.16 7.47
C MET A 1 -11.84 -1.46 7.65
N ILE A 2 -11.05 -1.90 8.62
CA ILE A 2 -9.71 -1.37 8.89
C ILE A 2 -8.77 -2.23 8.05
N PHE A 3 -8.10 -1.62 7.08
CA PHE A 3 -7.11 -2.31 6.26
C PHE A 3 -5.95 -2.75 7.15
N SER A 4 -5.82 -4.06 7.40
CA SER A 4 -4.61 -4.65 7.95
C SER A 4 -3.69 -5.05 6.80
N PHE A 5 -3.23 -4.06 6.03
CA PHE A 5 -1.94 -4.21 5.38
C PHE A 5 -0.91 -4.00 6.49
N GLN A 6 0.07 -4.89 6.64
CA GLN A 6 1.31 -4.59 7.36
C GLN A 6 2.15 -3.56 6.57
N ALA A 7 1.51 -2.47 6.13
CA ALA A 7 2.17 -1.24 5.79
C ALA A 7 2.46 -0.57 7.14
N THR A 8 3.67 -0.79 7.63
CA THR A 8 4.07 -0.47 9.00
C THR A 8 3.95 1.04 9.31
N LEU A 9 3.79 1.91 8.30
CA LEU A 9 3.25 3.26 8.50
C LEU A 9 2.66 3.86 7.21
N LEU A 10 1.49 4.51 7.32
CA LEU A 10 0.86 5.30 6.26
C LEU A 10 1.23 6.78 6.46
N ALA A 11 2.05 7.34 5.57
CA ALA A 11 2.31 8.78 5.56
C ALA A 11 1.18 9.48 4.79
N LEU A 12 0.03 9.65 5.45
CA LEU A 12 -1.07 10.47 4.93
C LEU A 12 -0.82 11.93 5.30
N GLN A 13 -0.70 12.78 4.29
CA GLN A 13 -0.56 14.22 4.47
C GLN A 13 -1.68 14.97 3.75
N ALA A 14 -2.28 15.89 4.48
CA ALA A 14 -3.22 16.84 3.93
C ALA A 14 -2.45 18.08 3.44
N ILE A 15 -2.54 18.38 2.15
CA ILE A 15 -1.82 19.49 1.51
C ILE A 15 -2.79 20.66 1.33
N SER A 16 -2.42 21.82 1.86
CA SER A 16 -3.14 23.06 1.58
C SER A 16 -2.75 23.55 0.19
N ALA A 17 -3.64 23.36 -0.78
CA ALA A 17 -3.49 23.84 -2.14
C ALA A 17 -4.68 24.75 -2.51
N LYS A 18 -4.47 25.72 -3.40
CA LYS A 18 -5.58 26.53 -3.93
C LYS A 18 -6.64 25.60 -4.51
N SER A 19 -7.92 25.89 -4.29
CA SER A 19 -9.01 25.04 -4.76
C SER A 19 -8.86 24.76 -6.26
N LYS A 20 -8.67 23.49 -6.63
CA LYS A 20 -8.52 23.04 -8.03
C LYS A 20 -7.37 23.74 -8.75
N SER A 21 -6.16 23.79 -8.16
CA SER A 21 -4.98 24.05 -9.00
C SER A 21 -4.98 23.02 -10.14
N CYS A 22 -4.83 23.50 -11.39
CA CYS A 22 -4.82 22.59 -12.55
C CYS A 22 -3.63 21.61 -12.50
N ASN A 23 -2.64 21.85 -11.62
CA ASN A 23 -1.49 21.01 -11.42
C ASN A 23 -1.39 20.52 -9.96
N ALA A 24 -2.06 19.41 -9.64
CA ALA A 24 -1.96 18.75 -8.34
C ALA A 24 -0.57 18.14 -8.11
N THR A 25 0.11 17.73 -9.18
CA THR A 25 1.46 17.17 -9.12
C THR A 25 2.46 18.20 -8.59
N ASP A 26 2.43 19.43 -9.08
CA ASP A 26 3.33 20.49 -8.60
C ASP A 26 3.15 20.77 -7.09
N GLU A 27 1.90 20.77 -6.62
CA GLU A 27 1.59 20.98 -5.20
C GLU A 27 2.09 19.83 -4.34
N VAL A 28 1.96 18.58 -4.80
CA VAL A 28 2.52 17.40 -4.12
C VAL A 28 4.04 17.45 -4.10
N VAL A 29 4.69 17.74 -5.23
CA VAL A 29 6.16 17.87 -5.33
C VAL A 29 6.66 18.96 -4.39
N LYS A 30 5.97 20.09 -4.32
CA LYS A 30 6.29 21.17 -3.38
C LYS A 30 6.14 20.71 -1.93
N ALA A 31 5.04 20.05 -1.57
CA ALA A 31 4.83 19.54 -0.22
C ALA A 31 5.93 18.58 0.22
N VAL A 32 6.33 17.63 -0.64
CA VAL A 32 7.42 16.69 -0.37
C VAL A 32 8.75 17.40 -0.13
N LYS A 33 9.06 18.43 -0.94
CA LYS A 33 10.27 19.26 -0.75
C LYS A 33 10.26 20.02 0.58
N GLU A 34 9.13 20.60 0.96
CA GLU A 34 9.01 21.33 2.23
C GLU A 34 9.09 20.40 3.45
N ILE A 35 8.51 19.19 3.38
CA ILE A 35 8.70 18.16 4.42
C ILE A 35 10.18 17.84 4.58
N TRP A 36 10.86 17.53 3.48
CA TRP A 36 12.27 17.17 3.53
C TRP A 36 13.10 18.30 4.14
N LYS A 37 12.89 19.53 3.67
CA LYS A 37 13.60 20.71 4.15
C LYS A 37 13.35 20.96 5.64
N ALA A 38 12.09 20.93 6.08
CA ALA A 38 11.72 21.17 7.47
C ALA A 38 12.27 20.08 8.40
N GLY A 39 12.25 18.82 7.95
CA GLY A 39 12.76 17.71 8.73
C GLY A 39 14.28 17.65 8.76
N ALA A 40 14.95 17.92 7.64
CA ALA A 40 16.41 18.02 7.56
C ALA A 40 16.95 19.15 8.45
N ALA A 41 16.25 20.27 8.54
CA ALA A 41 16.62 21.38 9.42
C ALA A 41 16.58 21.02 10.91
N LYS A 42 15.83 19.97 11.29
CA LYS A 42 15.84 19.45 12.65
C LYS A 42 16.99 18.47 12.90
N GLN A 43 17.55 17.86 11.86
CA GLN A 43 18.55 16.80 11.99
C GLN A 43 19.92 17.33 12.36
N GLU A 44 20.54 16.63 13.31
CA GLU A 44 21.94 16.87 13.69
C GLU A 44 22.86 15.77 13.14
N ASN A 45 22.35 14.54 13.04
CA ASN A 45 23.08 13.36 12.61
C ASN A 45 22.09 12.25 12.17
N GLN A 46 22.56 11.01 12.07
CA GLN A 46 21.77 9.87 11.61
C GLN A 46 20.67 9.41 12.58
N GLN A 47 20.67 9.86 13.83
CA GLN A 47 19.68 9.46 14.83
C GLN A 47 18.29 9.98 14.47
N LYS A 48 17.27 9.18 14.75
CA LYS A 48 15.89 9.65 14.64
C LYS A 48 15.65 10.76 15.66
N ILE A 49 14.92 11.80 15.24
CA ILE A 49 14.45 12.87 16.11
C ILE A 49 12.94 12.73 16.32
N ALA A 50 12.49 12.99 17.56
CA ALA A 50 11.07 13.03 17.90
C ALA A 50 10.32 14.09 17.08
N ASP A 51 9.04 13.85 16.77
CA ASP A 51 8.21 14.75 15.97
C ASP A 51 8.81 15.09 14.58
N ASN A 52 9.55 14.13 14.01
CA ASN A 52 10.15 14.22 12.68
C ASN A 52 9.86 12.98 11.81
N ASP A 53 8.71 12.35 12.03
CA ASP A 53 8.40 11.03 11.46
C ASP A 53 8.32 11.03 9.93
N PHE A 54 7.79 12.09 9.31
CA PHE A 54 7.76 12.18 7.84
C PHE A 54 9.17 12.19 7.23
N PHE A 55 10.10 12.96 7.78
CA PHE A 55 11.49 12.94 7.34
C PHE A 55 12.15 11.60 7.65
N SER A 56 11.90 11.06 8.84
CA SER A 56 12.42 9.76 9.26
C SER A 56 12.01 8.66 8.28
N GLN A 57 10.76 8.70 7.82
CA GLN A 57 10.24 7.77 6.84
C GLN A 57 10.89 7.94 5.45
N MET A 58 11.14 9.17 5.02
CA MET A 58 11.82 9.47 3.74
C MET A 58 13.31 9.11 3.75
N ALA A 59 14.00 9.28 4.88
CA ALA A 59 15.44 9.10 5.01
C ALA A 59 15.86 7.71 5.51
N ASN A 60 14.92 6.85 5.91
CA ASN A 60 15.20 5.51 6.43
C ASN A 60 15.88 4.62 5.37
N SER A 61 17.15 4.30 5.58
CA SER A 61 17.99 3.52 4.66
C SER A 61 17.56 2.07 4.49
N LYS A 62 16.68 1.56 5.37
CA LYS A 62 16.09 0.22 5.21
C LYS A 62 14.95 0.19 4.19
N THR A 63 14.35 1.35 3.91
CA THR A 63 13.27 1.49 2.95
C THR A 63 13.82 1.43 1.53
N ASN A 64 13.35 0.49 0.72
CA ASN A 64 13.64 0.44 -0.73
C ASN A 64 12.36 0.38 -1.59
N GLY A 65 11.18 0.34 -0.96
CA GLY A 65 9.88 0.34 -1.64
C GLY A 65 9.00 1.50 -1.20
N ILE A 66 8.41 2.18 -2.18
CA ILE A 66 7.48 3.29 -1.97
C ILE A 66 6.33 3.20 -2.99
N GLY A 67 5.12 3.51 -2.54
CA GLY A 67 3.98 3.77 -3.42
C GLY A 67 3.23 5.02 -2.95
N CYS A 68 2.98 5.97 -3.85
CA CYS A 68 2.28 7.20 -3.53
C CYS A 68 1.04 7.41 -4.40
N SER A 69 0.04 8.10 -3.85
CA SER A 69 -1.16 8.53 -4.55
C SER A 69 -1.63 9.87 -4.00
N TYR A 70 -2.32 10.66 -4.81
CA TYR A 70 -2.95 11.89 -4.36
C TYR A 70 -4.37 12.01 -4.91
N ASN A 71 -5.25 12.68 -4.16
CA ASN A 71 -6.62 12.92 -4.59
C ASN A 71 -7.17 14.22 -4.02
N TRP A 72 -8.03 14.89 -4.79
CA TRP A 72 -8.79 16.04 -4.33
C TRP A 72 -10.02 15.58 -3.55
N CYS A 73 -10.09 15.99 -2.29
CA CYS A 73 -11.29 15.94 -1.48
C CYS A 73 -11.89 17.35 -1.38
N THR A 74 -13.06 17.50 -0.76
CA THR A 74 -13.75 18.79 -0.61
C THR A 74 -12.82 19.89 -0.07
N GLY A 75 -12.37 20.78 -0.95
CA GLY A 75 -11.52 21.93 -0.64
C GLY A 75 -10.04 21.62 -0.36
N GLN A 76 -9.58 20.37 -0.43
CA GLN A 76 -8.23 19.99 -0.02
C GLN A 76 -7.62 18.89 -0.89
N LEU A 77 -6.33 18.99 -1.17
CA LEU A 77 -5.55 17.94 -1.82
C LEU A 77 -4.95 17.02 -0.75
N PHE A 78 -5.18 15.73 -0.86
CA PHE A 78 -4.55 14.73 0.01
C PHE A 78 -3.48 13.99 -0.78
N SER A 79 -2.33 13.75 -0.15
CA SER A 79 -1.27 12.90 -0.65
C SER A 79 -0.99 11.81 0.37
N VAL A 80 -0.83 10.58 -0.12
CA VAL A 80 -0.50 9.40 0.67
C VAL A 80 0.75 8.80 0.08
N CYS A 81 1.73 8.50 0.91
CA CYS A 81 2.83 7.60 0.57
C CYS A 81 2.86 6.44 1.56
N VAL A 82 3.07 5.23 1.03
CA VAL A 82 3.26 3.99 1.76
C VAL A 82 4.68 3.52 1.52
N TYR A 83 5.33 3.05 2.57
CA TYR A 83 6.69 2.55 2.53
C TYR A 83 6.74 1.12 3.05
N ASN A 84 7.66 0.31 2.54
CA ASN A 84 7.79 -1.09 2.94
C ASN A 84 8.53 -1.31 4.27
N GLN A 85 9.03 -0.24 4.89
CA GLN A 85 9.66 -0.25 6.21
C GLN A 85 9.18 0.94 7.02
N ASP A 86 9.07 0.79 8.34
CA ASP A 86 8.71 1.87 9.26
C ASP A 86 9.95 2.67 9.69
N GLY A 87 10.11 3.86 9.10
CA GLY A 87 11.18 4.77 9.48
C GLY A 87 10.93 5.48 10.81
N SER A 88 9.68 5.53 11.30
CA SER A 88 9.35 6.13 12.60
C SER A 88 9.77 5.24 13.77
N ALA A 89 9.87 3.93 13.55
CA ALA A 89 10.38 2.97 14.54
C ALA A 89 11.92 2.86 14.56
N ALA A 90 12.63 3.56 13.67
CA ALA A 90 14.08 3.48 13.59
C ALA A 90 14.78 4.25 14.73
N THR A 91 15.86 3.69 15.27
CA THR A 91 16.79 4.42 16.16
C THR A 91 17.71 5.34 15.36
N ASN A 92 18.30 4.80 14.29
CA ASN A 92 19.10 5.53 13.31
C ASN A 92 18.45 5.38 11.95
N LEU A 93 18.37 6.49 11.20
CA LEU A 93 17.79 6.54 9.86
C LEU A 93 18.73 5.95 8.81
N TYR A 94 20.05 6.08 9.00
CA TYR A 94 21.06 5.50 8.12
C TYR A 94 22.35 5.20 8.90
N THR A 95 23.29 4.52 8.26
CA THR A 95 24.64 4.29 8.80
C THR A 95 25.59 5.36 8.28
N ASN A 96 26.37 5.99 9.15
CA ASN A 96 27.38 6.97 8.74
C ASN A 96 28.52 6.28 7.97
N GLY A 97 29.05 6.96 6.97
CA GLY A 97 30.32 6.66 6.31
C GLY A 97 31.27 7.85 6.41
N ALA A 98 32.56 7.60 6.17
CA ALA A 98 33.57 8.63 5.99
C ALA A 98 33.46 9.31 4.61
N ASP A 99 34.24 10.38 4.41
CA ASP A 99 34.31 11.08 3.13
C ASP A 99 34.71 10.12 2.00
N GLY A 100 33.89 10.08 0.94
CA GLY A 100 34.10 9.18 -0.20
C GLY A 100 33.59 7.75 -0.01
N GLU A 101 33.00 7.40 1.14
CA GLU A 101 32.43 6.06 1.39
C GLU A 101 30.98 5.92 0.91
N THR A 102 30.50 6.81 0.03
CA THR A 102 29.20 6.65 -0.62
C THR A 102 29.12 5.26 -1.25
N CYS A 103 28.07 4.50 -0.93
CA CYS A 103 27.86 3.12 -1.36
C CYS A 103 28.87 2.06 -0.87
N ALA A 104 29.82 2.39 0.02
CA ALA A 104 30.83 1.44 0.49
C ALA A 104 30.26 0.19 1.16
N THR A 105 29.06 0.31 1.76
CA THR A 105 28.36 -0.77 2.47
C THR A 105 27.08 -1.21 1.76
N CYS A 106 26.97 -1.00 0.44
CA CYS A 106 25.82 -1.50 -0.31
C CYS A 106 25.72 -3.04 -0.19
N PRO A 107 24.50 -3.60 -0.18
CA PRO A 107 24.31 -5.05 -0.15
C PRO A 107 25.03 -5.75 -1.31
N ALA A 108 25.56 -6.95 -1.07
CA ALA A 108 26.24 -7.73 -2.09
C ALA A 108 25.31 -7.95 -3.31
N GLY A 109 25.84 -7.70 -4.52
CA GLY A 109 25.10 -7.83 -5.77
C GLY A 109 24.26 -6.61 -6.17
N SER A 110 24.24 -5.54 -5.35
CA SER A 110 23.65 -4.25 -5.75
C SER A 110 24.68 -3.36 -6.47
N THR A 111 24.20 -2.44 -7.29
CA THR A 111 25.04 -1.41 -7.94
C THR A 111 24.87 -0.07 -7.25
N CYS A 112 25.89 0.80 -7.32
CA CYS A 112 25.76 2.18 -6.85
C CYS A 112 25.35 3.06 -8.03
N VAL A 113 24.14 3.61 -7.99
CA VAL A 113 23.58 4.48 -9.03
C VAL A 113 23.30 5.83 -8.40
N GLU A 114 23.97 6.87 -8.89
CA GLU A 114 23.81 8.25 -8.40
C GLU A 114 23.95 8.40 -6.86
N GLY A 115 24.79 7.57 -6.24
CA GLY A 115 25.05 7.59 -4.80
C GLY A 115 24.06 6.77 -3.95
N LEU A 116 23.19 5.98 -4.58
CA LEU A 116 22.24 5.07 -3.91
C LEU A 116 22.50 3.62 -4.29
N CYS A 117 22.30 2.71 -3.34
CA CYS A 117 22.35 1.27 -3.60
C CYS A 117 21.09 0.83 -4.36
N ASP A 118 21.25 0.33 -5.58
CA ASP A 118 20.18 -0.27 -6.38
C ASP A 118 19.90 -1.69 -5.89
N VAL A 119 18.94 -1.80 -4.97
CA VAL A 119 18.53 -3.06 -4.36
C VAL A 119 17.19 -3.49 -4.94
N ALA A 120 17.16 -4.67 -5.55
CA ALA A 120 15.93 -5.24 -6.07
C ALA A 120 14.86 -5.36 -4.97
N LEU A 121 13.63 -4.96 -5.31
CA LEU A 121 12.47 -5.19 -4.46
C LEU A 121 12.12 -6.67 -4.46
N THR A 122 12.06 -7.27 -3.27
CA THR A 122 11.48 -8.60 -3.08
C THR A 122 10.02 -8.41 -2.69
N PRO A 123 9.05 -8.74 -3.57
CA PRO A 123 7.65 -8.65 -3.20
C PRO A 123 7.35 -9.70 -2.13
N GLU A 124 6.80 -9.27 -1.00
CA GLU A 124 6.34 -10.18 0.04
C GLU A 124 4.98 -10.73 -0.36
N ALA A 125 4.90 -12.06 -0.52
CA ALA A 125 3.63 -12.70 -0.81
C ALA A 125 2.71 -12.59 0.41
N PRO A 126 1.44 -12.19 0.26
CA PRO A 126 0.52 -12.15 1.37
C PRO A 126 0.35 -13.55 1.99
N THR A 127 0.28 -13.60 3.31
CA THR A 127 -0.05 -14.85 3.99
C THR A 127 -1.53 -15.17 3.76
N SER A 128 -1.83 -16.46 3.59
CA SER A 128 -3.19 -16.95 3.43
C SER A 128 -3.51 -17.98 4.50
N THR A 129 -4.59 -17.72 5.24
CA THR A 129 -5.20 -18.65 6.20
C THR A 129 -6.26 -19.52 5.52
N ILE A 130 -6.86 -19.05 4.43
CA ILE A 130 -7.86 -19.79 3.64
C ILE A 130 -7.17 -20.83 2.74
N CYS A 131 -5.99 -20.52 2.23
CA CYS A 131 -5.23 -21.37 1.31
C CYS A 131 -3.83 -21.61 1.87
N THR A 132 -3.70 -22.58 2.78
CA THR A 132 -2.45 -22.88 3.49
C THR A 132 -1.31 -23.32 2.57
N ASN A 133 -1.62 -23.87 1.39
CA ASN A 133 -0.64 -24.25 0.36
C ASN A 133 -0.36 -23.14 -0.68
N ALA A 134 -0.97 -21.96 -0.54
CA ALA A 134 -0.86 -20.89 -1.54
C ALA A 134 0.59 -20.49 -1.83
N ALA A 135 1.48 -20.52 -0.82
CA ALA A 135 2.88 -20.15 -0.92
C ALA A 135 3.67 -20.88 -2.03
N ASN A 136 3.23 -22.08 -2.43
CA ASN A 136 3.89 -22.91 -3.43
C ASN A 136 3.27 -22.81 -4.83
N THR A 137 2.37 -21.85 -5.05
CA THR A 137 1.59 -21.67 -6.28
C THR A 137 1.37 -20.18 -6.57
N ASP A 138 0.82 -19.85 -7.73
CA ASP A 138 0.46 -18.46 -8.07
C ASP A 138 -0.70 -17.91 -7.20
N ALA A 139 -1.44 -18.79 -6.50
CA ALA A 139 -2.45 -18.42 -5.53
C ALA A 139 -1.89 -17.63 -4.33
N LYS A 140 -0.56 -17.59 -4.13
CA LYS A 140 0.09 -16.72 -3.13
C LYS A 140 -0.18 -15.24 -3.33
N TRP A 141 -0.51 -14.80 -4.54
CA TRP A 141 -0.80 -13.39 -4.82
C TRP A 141 -2.27 -13.00 -4.60
N ILE A 142 -3.13 -13.99 -4.38
CA ILE A 142 -4.53 -13.77 -4.04
C ILE A 142 -4.61 -13.63 -2.51
N THR A 143 -5.16 -12.52 -2.02
CA THR A 143 -5.33 -12.29 -0.57
C THR A 143 -6.61 -12.93 -0.05
N ASP A 144 -6.64 -13.26 1.25
CA ASP A 144 -7.87 -13.75 1.89
C ASP A 144 -8.99 -12.72 1.88
N ASP A 145 -8.64 -11.43 1.91
CA ASP A 145 -9.60 -10.34 1.79
C ASP A 145 -10.28 -10.34 0.41
N PHE A 146 -9.50 -10.51 -0.66
CA PHE A 146 -10.05 -10.63 -2.00
C PHE A 146 -10.96 -11.87 -2.12
N ARG A 147 -10.52 -13.02 -1.57
CA ARG A 147 -11.34 -14.26 -1.55
C ARG A 147 -12.69 -14.04 -0.85
N LYS A 148 -12.67 -13.45 0.34
CA LYS A 148 -13.87 -13.16 1.13
C LYS A 148 -14.78 -12.15 0.42
N THR A 149 -14.19 -11.10 -0.16
CA THR A 149 -14.92 -10.08 -0.92
C THR A 149 -15.61 -10.71 -2.13
N ALA A 150 -14.90 -11.52 -2.90
CA ALA A 150 -15.46 -12.19 -4.06
C ALA A 150 -16.65 -13.09 -3.67
N VAL A 151 -16.48 -13.98 -2.69
CA VAL A 151 -17.57 -14.87 -2.23
C VAL A 151 -18.74 -14.06 -1.65
N GLY A 152 -18.45 -13.05 -0.84
CA GLY A 152 -19.46 -12.18 -0.24
C GLY A 152 -20.30 -11.46 -1.29
N MET A 153 -19.67 -10.86 -2.30
CA MET A 153 -20.34 -10.18 -3.40
C MET A 153 -21.21 -11.13 -4.22
N HIS A 154 -20.69 -12.33 -4.57
CA HIS A 154 -21.48 -13.31 -5.32
C HIS A 154 -22.69 -13.79 -4.50
N ASN A 155 -22.50 -14.12 -3.23
CA ASN A 155 -23.60 -14.56 -2.36
C ASN A 155 -24.63 -13.46 -2.13
N TYR A 156 -24.22 -12.19 -2.05
CA TYR A 156 -25.15 -11.06 -2.01
C TYR A 156 -26.08 -11.03 -3.23
N TYR A 157 -25.53 -11.07 -4.45
CA TYR A 157 -26.34 -11.08 -5.66
C TYR A 157 -27.15 -12.36 -5.85
N ARG A 158 -26.62 -13.52 -5.45
CA ARG A 158 -27.36 -14.79 -5.43
C ARG A 158 -28.59 -14.70 -4.52
N ARG A 159 -28.48 -14.06 -3.35
CA ARG A 159 -29.62 -13.83 -2.46
C ARG A 159 -30.67 -12.91 -3.08
N LEU A 160 -30.25 -11.83 -3.76
CA LEU A 160 -31.17 -10.97 -4.50
C LEU A 160 -31.93 -11.74 -5.58
N LEU A 161 -31.24 -12.59 -6.34
CA LEU A 161 -31.87 -13.46 -7.34
C LEU A 161 -32.84 -14.47 -6.69
N ALA A 162 -32.39 -15.15 -5.64
CA ALA A 162 -33.18 -16.19 -4.99
C ALA A 162 -34.50 -15.66 -4.39
N THR A 163 -34.47 -14.44 -3.87
CA THR A 163 -35.62 -13.78 -3.25
C THR A 163 -36.44 -12.93 -4.21
N GLY A 164 -36.07 -12.90 -5.50
CA GLY A 164 -36.76 -12.13 -6.54
C GLY A 164 -36.63 -10.62 -6.42
N TRP A 165 -35.56 -10.13 -5.80
CA TRP A 165 -35.24 -8.71 -5.68
C TRP A 165 -34.16 -8.26 -6.67
N ALA A 166 -33.59 -9.17 -7.45
CA ALA A 166 -32.69 -8.81 -8.54
C ALA A 166 -33.47 -8.15 -9.68
N GLU A 167 -33.09 -6.93 -10.05
CA GLU A 167 -33.74 -6.21 -11.15
C GLU A 167 -33.50 -6.90 -12.50
N ASP A 168 -34.56 -7.01 -13.29
CA ASP A 168 -34.52 -7.56 -14.64
C ASP A 168 -35.20 -6.58 -15.61
N LYS A 169 -34.52 -6.23 -16.70
CA LYS A 169 -35.01 -5.21 -17.64
C LYS A 169 -36.31 -5.58 -18.35
N LYS A 170 -36.68 -6.87 -18.41
CA LYS A 170 -37.87 -7.37 -19.09
C LYS A 170 -38.99 -7.71 -18.11
N LEU A 171 -38.64 -8.22 -16.93
CA LEU A 171 -39.59 -8.71 -15.92
C LEU A 171 -39.80 -7.72 -14.77
N GLY A 172 -39.05 -6.61 -14.72
CA GLY A 172 -38.95 -5.73 -13.55
C GLY A 172 -38.03 -6.34 -12.50
N TYR A 173 -38.38 -7.53 -12.02
CA TYR A 173 -37.57 -8.33 -11.10
C TYR A 173 -37.47 -9.79 -11.54
N ALA A 174 -36.37 -10.44 -11.17
CA ALA A 174 -36.15 -11.86 -11.35
C ALA A 174 -37.20 -12.68 -10.60
N LYS A 175 -37.54 -13.85 -11.13
CA LYS A 175 -38.38 -14.83 -10.43
C LYS A 175 -37.59 -15.48 -9.30
N TRP A 176 -38.31 -15.90 -8.26
CA TRP A 176 -37.71 -16.55 -7.08
C TRP A 176 -37.03 -17.87 -7.49
N ALA A 177 -35.88 -18.14 -6.90
CA ALA A 177 -35.18 -19.41 -7.10
C ALA A 177 -35.63 -20.42 -6.04
N ALA A 178 -36.02 -21.63 -6.46
CA ALA A 178 -36.48 -22.68 -5.55
C ALA A 178 -35.34 -23.32 -4.74
N SER A 179 -34.11 -23.32 -5.27
CA SER A 179 -32.93 -23.84 -4.58
C SER A 179 -31.67 -23.23 -5.20
N LEU A 180 -31.06 -22.28 -4.50
CA LEU A 180 -29.80 -21.66 -4.90
C LEU A 180 -28.76 -21.84 -3.79
N PRO A 181 -27.71 -22.64 -3.98
CA PRO A 181 -26.75 -22.92 -2.92
C PRO A 181 -25.88 -21.70 -2.61
N GLU A 182 -25.49 -21.57 -1.34
CA GLU A 182 -24.49 -20.60 -0.92
C GLU A 182 -23.10 -21.04 -1.39
N LEU A 183 -22.31 -20.09 -1.90
CA LEU A 183 -20.92 -20.34 -2.27
C LEU A 183 -20.04 -20.31 -1.04
N ALA A 184 -19.12 -21.27 -0.93
CA ALA A 184 -18.02 -21.26 0.03
C ALA A 184 -16.69 -21.00 -0.70
N SER A 185 -15.73 -20.38 -0.02
CA SER A 185 -14.38 -20.24 -0.57
C SER A 185 -13.65 -21.59 -0.47
N GLU A 186 -13.48 -22.28 -1.60
CA GLU A 186 -12.68 -23.50 -1.66
C GLU A 186 -11.32 -23.26 -2.29
N MET A 187 -10.27 -23.74 -1.64
CA MET A 187 -8.87 -23.62 -2.07
C MET A 187 -8.62 -24.32 -3.42
N PHE A 188 -9.25 -25.48 -3.67
CA PHE A 188 -8.95 -26.31 -4.84
C PHE A 188 -9.35 -25.67 -6.19
N LEU A 189 -10.46 -24.91 -6.21
CA LEU A 189 -10.95 -24.25 -7.43
C LEU A 189 -10.09 -23.03 -7.85
N GLN A 190 -9.16 -22.59 -6.99
CA GLN A 190 -8.33 -21.41 -7.23
C GLN A 190 -6.95 -21.74 -7.84
N PHE A 191 -6.59 -23.01 -7.97
CA PHE A 191 -5.34 -23.46 -8.61
C PHE A 191 -5.44 -23.66 -10.13
N VAL A 192 -6.58 -23.33 -10.75
CA VAL A 192 -6.82 -23.55 -12.19
C VAL A 192 -6.44 -22.31 -13.03
N ILE A 193 -5.79 -21.31 -12.43
CA ILE A 193 -5.29 -20.11 -13.11
C ILE A 193 -3.81 -19.97 -12.81
#